data_AF-A0A2N0R0R3-F1
#
_entry.id   AF-A0A2N0R0R3-F1
#
_cell.length_a   1.000
_cell.length_b   1.000
_cell.length_c   1.000
_cell.angle_alpha   90.00
_cell.angle_beta   90.00
_cell.angle_gamma   90.00
#
_symmetry.space_group_name_H-M   'P 1'
#
loop_
_entity.id
_entity.type
_entity.pdbx_description
1 polymer ?
#
loop_
_entity_poly.entity_id
_entity_poly.type
_entity_poly.pdbx_seq_one_letter_code
_entity_poly.pdbx_strand_id
1 'polypeptide(L)'
;MNNSSFIPQFNDPTINKIIRHIPPKELPKEQNSLIFDNKNGIVEIALWNNNTDEHPFHMHGHVFGVMFVGEKNEYPDEKKYNKKNPVISDNVTVPGFGYLVIRFIADNPGICLGFSLSY
;
A
#
# COMPACT_ATOMS: atom_id res chain seq x y z
N MET A 1 -3.12 -2.55 9.89
CA MET A 1 -1.99 -2.99 9.03
C MET A 1 -0.73 -3.09 9.90
N ASN A 2 0.04 -4.19 9.82
CA ASN A 2 1.30 -4.37 10.58
C ASN A 2 1.20 -4.04 12.09
N ASN A 3 0.18 -4.59 12.77
CA ASN A 3 -0.12 -4.36 14.19
C ASN A 3 -0.36 -2.89 14.58
N SER A 4 -0.68 -2.04 13.61
CA SER A 4 -1.05 -0.63 13.82
C SER A 4 -2.35 -0.30 13.08
N SER A 5 -3.27 0.34 13.79
CA SER A 5 -4.50 0.88 13.20
C SER A 5 -4.26 2.34 12.83
N PHE A 6 -4.75 2.74 11.65
CA PHE A 6 -4.62 4.13 11.24
C PHE A 6 -5.49 5.03 12.13
N ILE A 7 -4.92 6.10 12.68
CA ILE A 7 -5.65 7.12 13.44
C ILE A 7 -5.46 8.47 12.75
N PRO A 8 -6.52 9.03 12.13
CA PRO A 8 -6.44 10.33 11.48
C PRO A 8 -6.19 11.45 12.50
N GLN A 9 -5.26 12.34 12.18
CA GLN A 9 -4.94 13.53 12.97
C GLN A 9 -5.67 14.74 12.36
N PHE A 10 -6.97 14.88 12.64
CA PHE A 10 -7.82 15.89 11.99
C PHE A 10 -7.34 17.33 12.20
N ASN A 11 -6.81 17.64 13.38
CA ASN A 11 -6.33 18.99 13.72
C ASN A 11 -4.90 19.26 13.22
N ASP A 12 -4.19 18.22 12.79
CA ASP A 12 -2.82 18.35 12.30
C ASP A 12 -2.50 17.24 11.27
N PRO A 13 -3.05 17.36 10.04
CA PRO A 13 -2.86 16.36 9.00
C PRO A 13 -1.39 16.21 8.59
N THR A 14 -1.04 15.08 7.98
CA THR A 14 0.35 14.77 7.58
C THR A 14 0.95 15.87 6.70
N ILE A 15 0.15 16.52 5.83
CA ILE A 15 0.63 17.64 5.01
C ILE A 15 1.16 18.81 5.85
N ASN A 16 0.50 19.16 6.95
CA ASN A 16 0.95 20.24 7.84
C ASN A 16 2.25 19.88 8.56
N LYS A 17 2.46 18.60 8.87
CA LYS A 17 3.71 18.10 9.46
C LYS A 17 4.87 18.18 8.46
N ILE A 18 4.63 17.78 7.20
CA ILE A 18 5.64 17.86 6.13
C ILE A 18 6.00 19.31 5.80
N ILE A 19 5.02 20.23 5.71
CA ILE A 19 5.26 21.66 5.48
C ILE A 19 6.13 22.27 6.60
N ARG A 20 5.95 21.81 7.85
CA ARG A 20 6.78 22.22 9.00
C ARG A 20 8.13 21.51 9.05
N HIS A 21 8.50 20.76 8.02
CA HIS A 21 9.76 20.02 7.93
C HIS A 21 9.96 19.02 9.08
N ILE A 22 8.87 18.49 9.63
CA ILE A 22 8.97 17.37 10.59
C ILE A 22 9.55 16.18 9.84
N PRO A 23 10.69 15.62 10.30
CA PRO A 23 11.33 14.53 9.60
C PRO A 23 10.41 13.30 9.64
N PRO A 24 10.36 12.50 8.57
CA PRO A 24 9.36 11.43 8.48
C PRO A 24 9.41 10.38 9.60
N LYS A 25 10.60 10.16 10.18
CA LYS A 25 10.80 9.28 11.36
C LYS A 25 10.08 9.76 12.63
N GLU A 26 9.68 11.02 12.68
CA GLU A 26 8.96 11.65 13.79
C GLU A 26 7.44 11.73 13.53
N LEU A 27 6.97 11.23 12.39
CA LEU A 27 5.53 11.09 12.16
C LEU A 27 4.94 10.08 13.17
N PRO A 28 3.74 10.35 13.72
CA PRO A 28 3.08 9.41 14.63
C PRO A 28 2.93 8.03 14.00
N LYS A 29 3.22 6.99 14.76
CA LYS A 29 3.19 5.59 14.29
C LYS A 29 1.80 5.21 13.76
N GLU A 30 0.77 5.77 14.37
CA GLU A 30 -0.64 5.57 14.03
C GLU A 30 -1.01 6.21 12.69
N GLN A 31 -0.15 7.04 12.08
CA GLN A 31 -0.33 7.51 10.71
C GLN A 31 0.11 6.48 9.66
N ASN A 32 0.72 5.36 10.07
CA ASN A 32 1.16 4.26 9.19
C ASN A 32 1.92 4.75 7.93
N SER A 33 2.76 5.77 8.11
CA SER A 33 3.43 6.42 6.99
C SER A 33 4.61 5.59 6.48
N LEU A 34 4.62 5.33 5.17
CA LEU A 34 5.75 4.75 4.44
C LEU A 34 6.34 5.83 3.55
N ILE A 35 7.67 5.95 3.53
CA ILE A 35 8.37 6.97 2.72
C ILE A 35 9.09 6.27 1.57
N PHE A 36 8.86 6.77 0.37
CA PHE A 36 9.57 6.37 -0.83
C PHE A 36 10.33 7.58 -1.37
N ASP A 37 11.66 7.56 -1.26
CA ASP A 37 12.55 8.66 -1.66
C ASP A 37 13.24 8.43 -3.01
N ASN A 38 13.04 7.25 -3.59
CA ASN A 38 13.59 6.89 -4.89
C ASN A 38 12.72 7.46 -6.03
N LYS A 39 13.09 8.64 -6.53
CA LYS A 39 12.42 9.27 -7.68
C LYS A 39 12.38 8.34 -8.88
N ASN A 40 11.17 8.11 -9.41
CA ASN A 40 10.91 7.24 -10.55
C ASN A 40 11.33 5.77 -10.34
N GLY A 41 11.56 5.37 -9.08
CA GLY A 41 11.83 3.99 -8.72
C GLY A 41 10.56 3.13 -8.80
N ILE A 42 10.74 1.83 -9.00
CA ILE A 42 9.66 0.86 -8.86
C ILE A 42 9.54 0.49 -7.38
N VAL A 43 8.35 0.67 -6.83
CA VAL A 43 7.99 0.22 -5.48
C VAL A 43 7.16 -1.05 -5.60
N GLU A 44 7.54 -2.07 -4.84
CA GLU A 44 6.74 -3.29 -4.66
C GLU A 44 6.10 -3.28 -3.27
N ILE A 45 4.80 -3.55 -3.21
CA ILE A 45 4.07 -3.75 -1.96
C ILE A 45 3.53 -5.18 -1.97
N ALA A 46 3.89 -5.93 -0.93
CA ALA A 46 3.25 -7.20 -0.59
C ALA A 46 2.33 -6.98 0.62
N LEU A 47 1.05 -7.28 0.44
CA LEU A 47 0.00 -7.10 1.44
C LEU A 47 -0.62 -8.46 1.78
N TRP A 48 -0.55 -8.85 3.06
CA TRP A 48 -1.24 -10.04 3.57
C TRP A 48 -2.59 -9.67 4.18
N ASN A 49 -3.63 -10.39 3.80
CA ASN A 49 -4.91 -10.36 4.47
C ASN A 49 -4.95 -11.48 5.50
N ASN A 50 -4.82 -11.15 6.78
CA ASN A 50 -4.85 -12.13 7.86
C ASN A 50 -6.27 -12.39 8.40
N ASN A 51 -7.30 -11.85 7.74
CA ASN A 51 -8.70 -11.99 8.10
C ASN A 51 -9.40 -13.04 7.21
N THR A 52 -10.57 -13.49 7.66
CA THR A 52 -11.43 -14.42 6.91
C THR A 52 -12.08 -13.80 5.70
N ASP A 53 -12.39 -12.51 5.78
CA ASP A 53 -13.15 -11.79 4.75
C ASP A 53 -12.24 -11.23 3.68
N GLU A 54 -12.81 -11.02 2.49
CA GLU A 54 -12.13 -10.31 1.43
C GLU A 54 -12.04 -8.81 1.72
N HIS A 55 -10.95 -8.18 1.32
CA HIS A 55 -10.72 -6.76 1.55
C HIS A 55 -10.30 -6.05 0.26
N PRO A 56 -11.05 -5.03 -0.20
CA PRO A 56 -10.61 -4.21 -1.33
C PRO A 56 -9.45 -3.30 -0.89
N PHE A 57 -8.37 -3.35 -1.65
CA PHE A 57 -7.24 -2.44 -1.54
C PHE A 57 -7.36 -1.36 -2.60
N HIS A 58 -7.21 -0.09 -2.20
CA HIS A 58 -7.17 1.07 -3.10
C HIS A 58 -5.95 1.94 -2.81
N MET A 59 -5.35 2.50 -3.86
CA MET A 59 -4.20 3.39 -3.77
C MET A 59 -4.48 4.74 -4.41
N HIS A 60 -4.31 5.81 -3.62
CA HIS A 60 -4.40 7.17 -4.14
C HIS A 60 -3.14 7.58 -4.90
N GLY A 61 -3.31 8.44 -5.91
CA GLY A 61 -2.21 9.15 -6.59
C GLY A 61 -1.43 8.32 -7.62
N HIS A 62 -1.70 7.03 -7.74
CA HIS A 62 -1.02 6.11 -8.66
C HIS A 62 -1.97 4.98 -9.10
N VAL A 63 -1.74 4.45 -10.29
CA VAL A 63 -2.19 3.11 -10.67
C VAL A 63 -1.05 2.12 -10.44
N PHE A 64 -1.37 0.86 -10.19
CA PHE A 64 -0.40 -0.20 -9.96
C PHE A 64 -0.63 -1.38 -10.90
N GLY A 65 0.46 -2.05 -11.23
CA GLY A 65 0.41 -3.38 -11.85
C GLY A 65 0.16 -4.43 -10.78
N VAL A 66 -0.88 -5.25 -10.97
CA VAL A 66 -1.15 -6.43 -10.16
C VAL A 66 -0.18 -7.53 -10.59
N MET A 67 0.82 -7.82 -9.74
CA MET A 67 1.82 -8.84 -10.01
C MET A 67 1.27 -10.22 -9.68
N PHE A 68 0.60 -10.35 -8.54
CA PHE A 68 0.02 -11.62 -8.11
C PHE A 68 -1.07 -11.39 -7.06
N VAL A 69 -2.13 -12.19 -7.12
CA VAL A 69 -3.13 -12.33 -6.06
C VAL A 69 -3.07 -13.79 -5.64
N GLY A 70 -2.74 -14.03 -4.37
CA GLY A 70 -2.62 -15.37 -3.82
C GLY A 70 -3.74 -15.68 -2.85
N GLU A 71 -4.10 -16.95 -2.82
CA GLU A 71 -5.12 -17.50 -1.93
C GLU A 71 -4.52 -17.98 -0.60
N LYS A 72 -5.38 -18.50 0.29
CA LYS A 72 -4.95 -19.11 1.56
C LYS A 72 -3.86 -20.16 1.35
N ASN A 73 -2.81 -20.07 2.17
CA ASN A 73 -1.61 -20.93 2.16
C ASN A 73 -0.67 -20.72 0.95
N GLU A 74 -0.91 -19.73 0.10
CA GLU A 74 0.10 -19.31 -0.87
C GLU A 74 1.03 -18.26 -0.25
N TYR A 75 2.28 -18.22 -0.74
CA TYR A 75 3.28 -17.22 -0.35
C TYR A 75 3.80 -16.53 -1.60
N PRO A 76 4.23 -15.25 -1.51
CA PRO A 76 4.83 -14.54 -2.63
C PRO A 76 5.98 -15.35 -3.25
N ASP A 77 5.80 -15.70 -4.52
CA ASP A 77 6.83 -16.30 -5.36
C ASP A 77 6.98 -15.45 -6.61
N GLU A 78 8.11 -14.77 -6.74
CA GLU A 78 8.44 -13.93 -7.89
C GLU A 78 8.32 -14.64 -9.23
N LYS A 79 8.43 -15.98 -9.27
CA LYS A 79 8.26 -16.78 -10.49
C LYS A 79 6.81 -16.83 -10.96
N LYS A 80 5.85 -16.64 -10.04
CA LYS A 80 4.42 -16.59 -10.35
C LYS A 80 3.94 -15.21 -10.76
N TYR A 81 4.77 -14.17 -10.62
CA TYR A 81 4.36 -12.80 -10.91
C TYR A 81 4.05 -12.61 -12.39
N ASN A 82 2.94 -11.96 -12.69
CA ASN A 82 2.66 -11.48 -14.02
C ASN A 82 3.55 -10.28 -14.37
N LYS A 83 4.73 -10.56 -14.92
CA LYS A 83 5.69 -9.54 -15.40
C LYS A 83 5.44 -9.13 -16.85
N LYS A 84 4.46 -9.73 -17.55
CA LYS A 84 4.16 -9.48 -18.96
C LYS A 84 2.74 -8.93 -19.11
N ASN A 85 2.64 -7.61 -19.24
CA ASN A 85 1.36 -6.89 -19.34
C ASN A 85 0.44 -7.19 -18.14
N PRO A 86 0.85 -6.79 -16.91
CA PRO A 86 0.00 -6.90 -15.73
C PRO A 86 -1.28 -6.10 -15.91
N VAL A 87 -2.33 -6.52 -15.19
CA VAL A 87 -3.52 -5.68 -15.03
C VAL A 87 -3.10 -4.41 -14.31
N ILE A 88 -3.40 -3.25 -14.91
CA ILE A 88 -3.17 -1.93 -14.32
C ILE A 88 -4.47 -1.45 -13.70
N SER A 89 -4.47 -1.21 -12.40
CA SER A 89 -5.66 -0.78 -11.65
C SER A 89 -5.25 0.11 -10.47
N ASP A 90 -6.18 0.89 -9.94
CA ASP A 90 -6.05 1.59 -8.65
C ASP A 90 -6.76 0.85 -7.51
N ASN A 91 -7.48 -0.23 -7.83
CA ASN A 91 -8.16 -1.10 -6.88
C ASN A 91 -7.92 -2.58 -7.18
N VAL A 92 -7.98 -3.41 -6.14
CA VAL A 92 -8.00 -4.87 -6.26
C VAL A 92 -8.51 -5.50 -4.97
N THR A 93 -9.33 -6.54 -5.07
CA THR A 93 -9.80 -7.30 -3.91
C THR A 93 -8.75 -8.33 -3.49
N VAL A 94 -8.47 -8.38 -2.19
CA VAL A 94 -7.52 -9.30 -1.58
C VAL A 94 -8.31 -10.41 -0.87
N PRO A 95 -8.17 -11.68 -1.29
CA PRO A 95 -8.89 -12.80 -0.69
C PRO A 95 -8.62 -12.93 0.81
N GLY A 96 -9.58 -13.49 1.54
CA GLY A 96 -9.42 -13.86 2.95
C GLY A 96 -8.29 -14.87 3.13
N PHE A 97 -7.42 -14.64 4.12
CA PHE A 97 -6.16 -15.37 4.33
C PHE A 97 -5.20 -15.39 3.14
N GLY A 98 -5.46 -14.57 2.11
CA GLY A 98 -4.66 -14.45 0.90
C GLY A 98 -3.63 -13.32 1.00
N TYR A 99 -3.05 -12.98 -0.15
CA TYR A 99 -2.14 -11.85 -0.27
C TYR A 99 -2.18 -11.22 -1.66
N LEU A 100 -1.65 -10.01 -1.73
CA LEU A 100 -1.54 -9.22 -2.95
C LEU A 100 -0.10 -8.76 -3.11
N VAL A 101 0.43 -8.85 -4.33
CA VAL A 101 1.67 -8.18 -4.72
C VAL A 101 1.38 -7.19 -5.84
N ILE A 102 1.72 -5.94 -5.62
CA ILE A 102 1.61 -4.87 -6.62
C ILE A 102 2.94 -4.17 -6.85
N ARG A 103 3.10 -3.60 -8.05
CA ARG A 103 4.20 -2.69 -8.37
C ARG A 103 3.66 -1.39 -8.94
N PHE A 104 4.20 -0.26 -8.49
CA PHE A 104 3.93 1.05 -9.08
C PHE A 104 5.21 1.86 -9.23
N ILE A 105 5.16 2.88 -10.07
CA ILE A 105 6.27 3.81 -10.27
C ILE A 105 6.08 4.97 -9.30
N ALA A 106 7.09 5.28 -8.48
CA ALA A 106 7.08 6.44 -7.58
C ALA A 106 7.44 7.73 -8.36
N ASP A 107 6.58 8.12 -9.29
CA ASP A 107 6.76 9.28 -10.18
C ASP A 107 5.87 10.49 -9.82
N ASN A 108 5.00 10.36 -8.81
CA ASN A 108 4.13 11.43 -8.33
C ASN A 108 4.54 11.89 -6.91
N PRO A 109 5.34 12.97 -6.78
CA PRO A 109 5.74 13.49 -5.47
C PRO A 109 4.53 14.02 -4.69
N GLY A 110 4.20 13.38 -3.57
CA GLY A 110 3.07 13.79 -2.74
C GLY A 110 2.82 12.84 -1.58
N ILE A 111 1.79 13.16 -0.79
CA ILE A 111 1.28 12.27 0.26
C ILE A 111 0.11 11.49 -0.34
N CYS A 112 0.25 10.17 -0.41
CA CYS A 112 -0.77 9.28 -0.94
C CYS A 112 -1.24 8.31 0.15
N LEU A 113 -2.56 8.17 0.29
CA LEU A 113 -3.14 7.18 1.18
C LEU A 113 -3.32 5.85 0.43
N GLY A 114 -3.01 4.74 1.08
CA GLY A 114 -3.41 3.40 0.66
C GLY A 114 -4.33 2.82 1.73
N PHE A 115 -5.50 2.32 1.33
CA PHE A 115 -6.47 1.75 2.25
C PHE A 115 -6.81 0.32 1.86
N SER A 116 -6.92 -0.55 2.86
CA SER A 116 -7.61 -1.83 2.79
C SER A 116 -8.86 -1.69 3.66
N LEU A 117 -10.06 -1.84 3.10
CA LEU A 117 -11.28 -1.78 3.91
C LEU A 117 -11.42 -3.09 4.69
N SER A 118 -11.12 -3.06 5.98
CA SER A 118 -11.50 -4.12 6.92
C SER A 118 -12.85 -3.78 7.54
N TYR A 119 -13.88 -4.58 7.26
CA TYR A 119 -15.12 -4.60 8.04
C TYR A 119 -15.01 -5.64 9.14
#